data_AF-A0A936DCU5-F1
#
_entry.id   AF-A0A936DCU5-F1
#
_cell.length_a   1.000
_cell.length_b   1.000
_cell.length_c   1.000
_cell.angle_alpha   90.00
_cell.angle_beta   90.00
_cell.angle_gamma   90.00
#
_symmetry.space_group_name_H-M   'P 1'
#
loop_
_entity.id
_entity.type
_entity.pdbx_description
1 polymer ?
#
loop_
_entity_poly.entity_id
_entity_poly.type
_entity_poly.pdbx_seq_one_letter_code
_entity_poly.pdbx_strand_id
1 'polypeptide(L)'
;MKTRTRELGHHAAAQQRLAWLGALALVAGCYQGIDDAAHADGGDDAADGGPAGGSASADGGDSDGADGGGDDGADDGAGDDGETEVPFEPLPPEAALAKVKDFLTGLPPTSNEQASYLAQPQTLPGMVDAWMKTPEFQTRSLEMFDQLFQQQVSAENLAEMMGTTPGRINAMNTRGGARLLRSISDSFSATVWDIVANDRPFTEILTTRTFMLNVPQMVMLSYIDADPRGDDGKDLPSWVLQRYAGFEVGVRWTGNVIPQGQTFNPDSANFMRFWLDTTPDASCQTALGNTTTGRNALLDAFELMFRVMPGLLKCGTATEIFSDADWQLRPVTLRVADAGEDPTAFFDVPGMRTADELVLHSDRVGYFTTLGFSVNWLTNDSNQHRVNANQALIVGLGRTFDPENVFVPADGATVDEGHAEPGSPCYSCHKDLDPLRDFLRQSYTYAGSPRP
;
A
#
# COMPACT_ATOMS: atom_id res chain seq x y z
N MET A 1 -27.39 31.36 17.19
CA MET A 1 -27.23 30.11 16.42
C MET A 1 -26.65 30.33 15.02
N LYS A 2 -27.12 31.31 14.22
CA LYS A 2 -26.56 31.62 12.88
C LYS A 2 -25.12 32.18 12.82
N THR A 3 -24.60 32.74 13.91
CA THR A 3 -23.23 33.28 13.99
C THR A 3 -22.18 32.23 14.37
N ARG A 4 -22.56 31.19 15.14
CA ARG A 4 -21.65 30.10 15.54
C ARG A 4 -21.31 29.15 14.38
N THR A 5 -22.24 28.93 13.45
CA THR A 5 -21.99 28.11 12.26
C THR A 5 -21.04 28.76 11.26
N ARG A 6 -20.91 30.10 11.28
CA ARG A 6 -20.00 30.82 10.39
C ARG A 6 -18.55 30.80 10.90
N GLU A 7 -18.35 30.86 12.22
CA GLU A 7 -17.02 30.75 12.83
C GLU A 7 -16.44 29.32 12.70
N LEU A 8 -17.27 28.28 12.83
CA LEU A 8 -16.84 26.89 12.65
C LEU A 8 -16.37 26.59 11.22
N GLY A 9 -17.04 27.13 10.20
CA GLY A 9 -16.63 26.97 8.80
C GLY A 9 -15.31 27.67 8.44
N HIS A 10 -14.98 28.78 9.11
CA HIS A 10 -13.71 29.47 8.89
C HIS A 10 -12.52 28.74 9.53
N HIS A 11 -12.73 28.02 10.64
CA HIS A 11 -11.69 27.21 11.26
C HIS A 11 -11.38 25.93 10.48
N ALA A 12 -12.39 25.27 9.90
CA ALA A 12 -12.19 24.08 9.08
C ALA A 12 -11.38 24.38 7.79
N ALA A 13 -11.75 25.45 7.07
CA ALA A 13 -11.01 25.89 5.88
C ALA A 13 -9.56 26.31 6.21
N ALA A 14 -9.32 26.89 7.40
CA ALA A 14 -7.97 27.23 7.84
C ALA A 14 -7.13 25.98 8.18
N GLN A 15 -7.72 24.93 8.76
CA GLN A 15 -7.04 23.67 9.04
C GLN A 15 -6.72 22.88 7.77
N GLN A 16 -7.64 22.83 6.81
CA GLN A 16 -7.40 22.28 5.46
C GLN A 16 -6.23 23.02 4.80
N ARG A 17 -6.23 24.36 4.82
CA ARG A 17 -5.13 25.17 4.28
C ARG A 17 -3.80 24.91 4.97
N LEU A 18 -3.77 24.72 6.29
CA LEU A 18 -2.55 24.41 7.02
C LEU A 18 -2.02 23.00 6.74
N ALA A 19 -2.90 22.00 6.64
CA ALA A 19 -2.51 20.64 6.26
C ALA A 19 -1.95 20.59 4.84
N TRP A 20 -2.59 21.29 3.91
CA TRP A 20 -2.13 21.40 2.52
C TRP A 20 -0.85 22.23 2.38
N LEU A 21 -0.71 23.35 3.11
CA LEU A 21 0.53 24.13 3.13
C LEU A 21 1.69 23.37 3.80
N GLY A 22 1.42 22.54 4.81
CA GLY A 22 2.38 21.63 5.42
C GLY A 22 2.83 20.52 4.46
N ALA A 23 1.87 19.90 3.75
CA ALA A 23 2.17 18.92 2.70
C ALA A 23 2.97 19.55 1.53
N LEU A 24 2.60 20.77 1.11
CA LEU A 24 3.34 21.58 0.11
C LEU A 24 4.79 21.85 0.53
N ALA A 25 5.02 22.20 1.81
CA ALA A 25 6.35 22.47 2.33
C ALA A 25 7.23 21.21 2.39
N LEU A 26 6.63 20.05 2.70
CA LEU A 26 7.35 18.77 2.79
C LEU A 26 7.72 18.21 1.42
N VAL A 27 6.82 18.27 0.42
CA VAL A 27 7.13 17.80 -0.93
C VAL A 27 8.17 18.68 -1.62
N ALA A 28 8.15 20.00 -1.38
CA ALA A 28 9.15 20.92 -1.92
C ALA A 28 10.56 20.70 -1.34
N GLY A 29 10.68 20.21 -0.10
CA GLY A 29 11.97 19.93 0.54
C GLY A 29 12.61 18.59 0.13
N CYS A 30 11.81 17.60 -0.29
CA CYS A 30 12.31 16.26 -0.61
C CYS A 30 12.52 16.00 -2.12
N TYR A 31 11.95 16.82 -3.01
CA TYR A 31 12.10 16.61 -4.45
C TYR A 31 13.50 16.98 -4.99
N GLN A 32 14.28 17.80 -4.27
CA GLN A 32 15.63 18.19 -4.72
C GLN A 32 16.70 17.10 -4.56
N GLY A 33 16.39 15.92 -4.01
CA GLY A 33 17.37 14.87 -3.76
C GLY A 33 17.28 13.61 -4.62
N ILE A 34 16.32 13.52 -5.56
CA ILE A 34 16.06 12.28 -6.31
C ILE A 34 16.55 12.35 -7.78
N ASP A 35 16.63 13.54 -8.38
CA ASP A 35 16.98 13.67 -9.80
C ASP A 35 18.49 13.52 -10.10
N ASP A 36 19.37 13.70 -9.10
CA ASP A 36 20.84 13.70 -9.33
C ASP A 36 21.48 12.29 -9.32
N ALA A 37 20.73 11.25 -8.93
CA ALA A 37 21.27 9.88 -8.84
C ALA A 37 21.00 8.98 -10.07
N ALA A 38 20.23 9.44 -11.05
CA ALA A 38 19.74 8.59 -12.15
C ALA A 38 20.38 8.84 -13.54
N HIS A 39 21.40 9.70 -13.66
CA HIS A 39 21.94 10.11 -14.97
C HIS A 39 23.46 10.09 -15.11
N ALA A 40 24.14 9.13 -14.48
CA ALA A 40 25.54 8.82 -14.79
C ALA A 40 25.73 7.33 -15.08
N ASP A 41 25.36 6.92 -16.30
CA ASP A 41 26.17 5.93 -17.02
C ASP A 41 25.95 6.12 -18.54
N GLY A 42 27.05 6.44 -19.21
CA GLY A 42 27.09 6.69 -20.65
C GLY A 42 26.98 5.39 -21.45
N GLY A 43 26.10 5.41 -22.46
CA GLY A 43 26.05 4.41 -23.50
C GLY A 43 26.37 5.04 -24.85
N ASP A 44 27.61 4.86 -25.30
CA ASP A 44 28.02 5.10 -26.69
C ASP A 44 27.55 3.93 -27.58
N ASP A 45 27.21 4.30 -28.82
CA ASP A 45 26.66 3.49 -29.91
C ASP A 45 27.46 2.23 -30.28
N ALA A 46 26.76 1.14 -30.63
CA ALA A 46 26.96 0.41 -31.89
C ALA A 46 25.91 -0.70 -32.10
N ALA A 47 25.31 -0.69 -33.29
CA ALA A 47 24.39 -1.70 -33.78
C ALA A 47 25.11 -2.89 -34.47
N ASP A 48 24.32 -3.95 -34.65
CA ASP A 48 24.42 -5.07 -35.59
C ASP A 48 25.14 -6.39 -35.20
N GLY A 49 24.30 -7.45 -35.16
CA GLY A 49 24.60 -8.74 -35.81
C GLY A 49 24.95 -9.93 -34.90
N GLY A 50 23.97 -10.81 -34.62
CA GLY A 50 24.25 -12.20 -34.17
C GLY A 50 24.67 -13.11 -35.35
N PRO A 51 24.68 -14.46 -35.21
CA PRO A 51 24.69 -15.28 -33.99
C PRO A 51 25.75 -16.44 -34.01
N ALA A 52 25.71 -17.26 -32.94
CA ALA A 52 26.14 -18.67 -32.84
C ALA A 52 27.47 -19.01 -32.10
N GLY A 53 27.35 -19.92 -31.13
CA GLY A 53 28.28 -21.06 -30.97
C GLY A 53 29.22 -21.08 -29.76
N GLY A 54 28.95 -21.99 -28.82
CA GLY A 54 29.93 -22.97 -28.35
C GLY A 54 30.89 -22.65 -27.18
N SER A 55 30.69 -23.39 -26.09
CA SER A 55 31.70 -24.09 -25.26
C SER A 55 32.82 -23.35 -24.51
N ALA A 56 32.74 -23.50 -23.18
CA ALA A 56 33.71 -24.12 -22.25
C ALA A 56 35.07 -23.46 -21.90
N SER A 57 35.43 -23.68 -20.62
CA SER A 57 36.77 -23.67 -19.97
C SER A 57 37.35 -22.28 -19.63
N ALA A 58 37.58 -21.92 -18.36
CA ALA A 58 38.48 -22.45 -17.32
C ALA A 58 39.84 -21.71 -17.28
N ASP A 59 40.24 -21.40 -16.03
CA ASP A 59 41.57 -21.04 -15.51
C ASP A 59 42.25 -19.72 -15.89
N GLY A 60 42.54 -18.94 -14.83
CA GLY A 60 43.90 -18.81 -14.30
C GLY A 60 44.78 -17.74 -14.94
N GLY A 61 45.24 -16.78 -14.14
CA GLY A 61 46.25 -15.82 -14.58
C GLY A 61 46.62 -14.76 -13.54
N ASP A 62 47.42 -15.20 -12.58
CA ASP A 62 48.23 -14.39 -11.67
C ASP A 62 49.26 -13.53 -12.45
N SER A 63 49.55 -12.31 -12.00
CA SER A 63 50.88 -11.66 -12.10
C SER A 63 50.87 -10.25 -11.49
N ASP A 64 51.34 -10.19 -10.25
CA ASP A 64 52.45 -9.37 -9.76
C ASP A 64 52.80 -8.05 -10.48
N GLY A 65 52.73 -6.98 -9.68
CA GLY A 65 53.94 -6.23 -9.34
C GLY A 65 54.16 -4.88 -10.02
N ALA A 66 54.04 -3.80 -9.25
CA ALA A 66 55.16 -2.88 -9.02
C ALA A 66 54.82 -1.85 -7.94
N ASP A 67 55.66 -1.87 -6.92
CA ASP A 67 55.78 -0.92 -5.82
C ASP A 67 56.04 0.53 -6.28
N GLY A 68 55.59 1.46 -5.43
CA GLY A 68 55.99 2.86 -5.46
C GLY A 68 55.61 3.56 -4.16
N GLY A 69 56.29 3.20 -3.06
CA GLY A 69 56.16 3.85 -1.76
C GLY A 69 56.73 5.28 -1.75
N GLY A 70 56.14 6.12 -0.91
CA GLY A 70 56.59 7.47 -0.59
C GLY A 70 55.88 8.02 0.65
N ASP A 71 56.63 8.04 1.76
CA ASP A 71 56.41 8.57 3.10
C ASP A 71 55.57 9.87 3.24
N ASP A 72 54.78 9.84 4.32
CA ASP A 72 54.68 10.81 5.42
C ASP A 72 54.31 12.28 5.14
N GLY A 73 53.12 12.63 5.60
CA GLY A 73 52.73 14.01 5.92
C GLY A 73 51.41 14.04 6.68
N ALA A 74 51.50 14.04 8.01
CA ALA A 74 50.39 14.43 8.87
C ALA A 74 49.93 15.85 8.50
N ASP A 75 48.64 16.02 8.23
CA ASP A 75 47.97 17.29 8.47
C ASP A 75 46.60 17.01 9.06
N ASP A 76 46.52 17.28 10.35
CA ASP A 76 45.35 17.22 11.19
C ASP A 76 44.47 18.44 10.86
N GLY A 77 43.85 18.41 9.69
CA GLY A 77 42.90 19.43 9.26
C GLY A 77 41.50 19.09 9.73
N ALA A 78 41.16 19.52 10.94
CA ALA A 78 39.78 19.76 11.33
C ALA A 78 39.21 20.86 10.42
N GLY A 79 38.83 20.49 9.21
CA GLY A 79 38.03 21.30 8.32
C GLY A 79 36.62 21.31 8.87
N ASP A 80 36.32 22.34 9.66
CA ASP A 80 35.02 22.97 9.68
C ASP A 80 34.65 23.25 8.22
N ASP A 81 33.99 22.29 7.60
CA ASP A 81 33.29 22.43 6.33
C ASP A 81 32.13 23.36 6.59
N GLY A 82 32.48 24.63 6.77
CA GLY A 82 31.57 25.76 6.79
C GLY A 82 30.83 25.73 5.48
N GLU A 83 29.71 25.00 5.49
CA GLU A 83 28.72 24.93 4.47
C GLU A 83 28.36 26.39 4.19
N THR A 84 28.94 26.94 3.12
CA THR A 84 28.66 28.32 2.74
C THR A 84 27.19 28.35 2.44
N GLU A 85 26.43 28.93 3.38
CA GLU A 85 24.98 29.05 3.33
C GLU A 85 24.62 29.63 1.95
N VAL A 86 24.14 28.75 1.07
CA VAL A 86 23.80 29.15 -0.30
C VAL A 86 22.64 30.14 -0.15
N PRO A 87 22.81 31.42 -0.58
CA PRO A 87 21.77 32.41 -0.37
C PRO A 87 20.49 31.96 -1.06
N PHE A 88 19.37 31.97 -0.32
CA PHE A 88 18.07 31.66 -0.89
C PHE A 88 17.76 32.61 -2.05
N GLU A 89 17.67 32.08 -3.26
CA GLU A 89 17.24 32.83 -4.43
C GLU A 89 15.73 32.67 -4.62
N PRO A 90 14.92 33.74 -4.39
CA PRO A 90 13.48 33.64 -4.55
C PRO A 90 13.11 33.44 -6.02
N LEU A 91 12.16 32.54 -6.26
CA LEU A 91 11.62 32.33 -7.60
C LEU A 91 10.92 33.60 -8.11
N PRO A 92 11.02 33.91 -9.42
CA PRO A 92 10.22 34.99 -10.00
C PRO A 92 8.72 34.68 -9.82
N PRO A 93 7.85 35.70 -9.64
CA PRO A 93 6.45 35.50 -9.29
C PRO A 93 5.71 34.53 -10.24
N GLU A 94 6.00 34.59 -11.53
CA GLU A 94 5.40 33.72 -12.55
C GLU A 94 5.77 32.24 -12.34
N ALA A 95 7.05 31.97 -12.03
CA ALA A 95 7.51 30.62 -11.73
C ALA A 95 6.91 30.10 -10.41
N ALA A 96 6.78 30.97 -9.40
CA ALA A 96 6.11 30.60 -8.15
C ALA A 96 4.63 30.23 -8.39
N LEU A 97 3.88 31.04 -9.15
CA LEU A 97 2.49 30.75 -9.51
C LEU A 97 2.37 29.42 -10.28
N ALA A 98 3.25 29.21 -11.25
CA ALA A 98 3.29 27.98 -12.04
C ALA A 98 3.52 26.75 -11.15
N LYS A 99 4.52 26.80 -10.26
CA LYS A 99 4.78 25.70 -9.31
C LYS A 99 3.58 25.41 -8.40
N VAL A 100 2.92 26.44 -7.87
CA VAL A 100 1.76 26.24 -6.98
C VAL A 100 0.62 25.55 -7.73
N LYS A 101 0.28 26.01 -8.94
CA LYS A 101 -0.83 25.44 -9.70
C LYS A 101 -0.49 24.04 -10.23
N ASP A 102 0.72 23.84 -10.72
CA ASP A 102 1.21 22.55 -11.19
C ASP A 102 1.21 21.53 -10.05
N PHE A 103 1.69 21.90 -8.86
CA PHE A 103 1.63 21.04 -7.69
C PHE A 103 0.19 20.62 -7.36
N LEU A 104 -0.75 21.57 -7.36
CA LEU A 104 -2.13 21.34 -6.96
C LEU A 104 -2.94 20.59 -8.02
N THR A 105 -2.68 20.81 -9.31
CA THR A 105 -3.58 20.37 -10.39
C THR A 105 -2.88 19.66 -11.55
N GLY A 106 -1.55 19.66 -11.61
CA GLY A 106 -0.77 19.19 -12.75
C GLY A 106 -0.94 20.06 -14.01
N LEU A 107 -1.47 21.28 -13.88
CA LEU A 107 -1.74 22.19 -14.99
C LEU A 107 -1.00 23.51 -14.86
N PRO A 108 -0.59 24.13 -15.99
CA PRO A 108 -0.02 25.47 -15.99
C PRO A 108 -1.07 26.55 -15.70
N PRO A 109 -0.66 27.72 -15.17
CA PRO A 109 -1.54 28.89 -15.08
C PRO A 109 -2.01 29.34 -16.47
N THR A 110 -3.28 29.70 -16.59
CA THR A 110 -3.81 30.37 -17.77
C THR A 110 -3.28 31.80 -17.85
N SER A 111 -3.29 32.39 -19.05
CA SER A 111 -2.88 33.79 -19.23
C SER A 111 -3.67 34.77 -18.35
N ASN A 112 -4.95 34.48 -18.08
CA ASN A 112 -5.80 35.31 -17.20
C ASN A 112 -5.41 35.19 -15.73
N GLU A 113 -5.10 33.99 -15.25
CA GLU A 113 -4.62 33.76 -13.88
C GLU A 113 -3.27 34.45 -13.68
N GLN A 114 -2.34 34.29 -14.63
CA GLN A 114 -1.03 34.92 -14.59
C GLN A 114 -1.14 36.46 -14.57
N ALA A 115 -1.93 37.05 -15.46
CA ALA A 115 -2.15 38.50 -15.49
C ALA A 115 -2.80 39.01 -14.18
N SER A 116 -3.75 38.27 -13.64
CA SER A 116 -4.43 38.62 -12.38
C SER A 116 -3.47 38.57 -11.18
N TYR A 117 -2.63 37.54 -11.10
CA TYR A 117 -1.65 37.39 -10.03
C TYR A 117 -0.55 38.45 -10.11
N LEU A 118 -0.03 38.73 -11.32
CA LEU A 118 1.01 39.76 -11.51
C LEU A 118 0.51 41.16 -11.17
N ALA A 119 -0.75 41.46 -11.49
CA ALA A 119 -1.36 42.74 -11.13
C ALA A 119 -1.64 42.84 -9.62
N GLN A 120 -2.02 41.72 -8.99
CA GLN A 120 -2.51 41.67 -7.62
C GLN A 120 -2.13 40.34 -6.94
N PRO A 121 -0.91 40.19 -6.41
CA PRO A 121 -0.44 38.92 -5.82
C PRO A 121 -1.32 38.40 -4.67
N GLN A 122 -2.02 39.29 -3.96
CA GLN A 122 -3.00 38.97 -2.91
C GLN A 122 -4.21 38.16 -3.41
N THR A 123 -4.36 37.96 -4.73
CA THR A 123 -5.40 37.12 -5.32
C THR A 123 -5.09 35.62 -5.25
N LEU A 124 -3.83 35.23 -4.99
CA LEU A 124 -3.39 33.84 -4.96
C LEU A 124 -4.25 32.93 -4.05
N PRO A 125 -4.61 33.32 -2.80
CA PRO A 125 -5.47 32.48 -1.97
C PRO A 125 -6.81 32.14 -2.62
N GLY A 126 -7.42 33.11 -3.31
CA GLY A 126 -8.68 32.90 -4.03
C GLY A 126 -8.52 32.02 -5.28
N MET A 127 -7.35 32.06 -5.93
CA MET A 127 -7.02 31.14 -7.04
C MET A 127 -6.83 29.72 -6.54
N VAL A 128 -6.10 29.53 -5.44
CA VAL A 128 -5.92 28.23 -4.78
C VAL A 128 -7.28 27.65 -4.37
N ASP A 129 -8.16 28.44 -3.75
CA ASP A 129 -9.53 28.01 -3.41
C ASP A 129 -10.36 27.59 -4.63
N ALA A 130 -10.09 28.18 -5.81
CA ALA A 130 -10.77 27.82 -7.05
C ALA A 130 -10.20 26.52 -7.64
N TRP A 131 -8.88 26.36 -7.65
CA TRP A 131 -8.20 25.15 -8.11
C TRP A 131 -8.54 23.93 -7.26
N MET A 132 -8.63 24.09 -5.93
CA MET A 132 -9.01 23.01 -5.02
C MET A 132 -10.44 22.46 -5.24
N LYS A 133 -11.24 23.11 -6.09
CA LYS A 133 -12.61 22.67 -6.44
C LYS A 133 -12.68 21.97 -7.80
N THR A 134 -11.57 21.84 -8.52
CA THR A 134 -11.56 21.21 -9.84
C THR A 134 -11.32 19.70 -9.75
N PRO A 135 -11.77 18.92 -10.74
CA PRO A 135 -11.46 17.50 -10.81
C PRO A 135 -9.96 17.20 -10.86
N GLU A 136 -9.16 18.08 -11.46
CA GLU A 136 -7.71 17.91 -11.56
C GLU A 136 -7.04 17.96 -10.19
N PHE A 137 -7.49 18.83 -9.29
CA PHE A 137 -7.02 18.83 -7.90
C PHE A 137 -7.36 17.52 -7.17
N GLN A 138 -8.56 16.99 -7.39
CA GLN A 138 -8.94 15.71 -6.80
C GLN A 138 -8.04 14.58 -7.31
N THR A 139 -7.85 14.47 -8.62
CA THR A 139 -6.95 13.47 -9.23
C THR A 139 -5.55 13.58 -8.64
N ARG A 140 -4.99 14.80 -8.60
CA ARG A 140 -3.66 15.04 -8.08
C ARG A 140 -3.52 14.71 -6.59
N SER A 141 -4.57 14.98 -5.81
CA SER A 141 -4.61 14.65 -4.39
C SER A 141 -4.61 13.14 -4.16
N LEU A 142 -5.38 12.37 -4.94
CA LEU A 142 -5.42 10.91 -4.83
C LEU A 142 -4.06 10.28 -5.16
N GLU A 143 -3.38 10.74 -6.21
CA GLU A 143 -2.01 10.31 -6.56
C GLU A 143 -1.02 10.64 -5.43
N MET A 144 -1.09 11.85 -4.89
CA MET A 144 -0.23 12.26 -3.80
C MET A 144 -0.48 11.41 -2.55
N PHE A 145 -1.74 11.15 -2.19
CA PHE A 145 -2.07 10.29 -1.05
C PHE A 145 -1.58 8.86 -1.23
N ASP A 146 -1.71 8.30 -2.44
CA ASP A 146 -1.20 6.96 -2.75
C ASP A 146 0.31 6.84 -2.47
N GLN A 147 1.08 7.86 -2.87
CA GLN A 147 2.52 7.93 -2.62
C GLN A 147 2.85 8.18 -1.14
N LEU A 148 2.26 9.21 -0.54
CA LEU A 148 2.52 9.62 0.85
C LEU A 148 2.22 8.48 1.83
N PHE A 149 1.19 7.69 1.54
CA PHE A 149 0.76 6.57 2.36
C PHE A 149 1.23 5.22 1.82
N GLN A 150 2.25 5.15 0.96
CA GLN A 150 2.79 3.86 0.45
C GLN A 150 1.70 2.85 0.06
N GLN A 151 0.64 3.27 -0.63
CA GLN A 151 -0.48 2.38 -0.93
C GLN A 151 -0.24 1.54 -2.18
N GLN A 152 0.79 1.85 -2.97
CA GLN A 152 1.09 1.17 -4.23
C GLN A 152 1.39 -0.31 -4.06
N VAL A 153 0.50 -1.17 -4.53
CA VAL A 153 0.66 -2.63 -4.41
C VAL A 153 1.17 -3.28 -5.69
N SER A 154 2.18 -4.13 -5.54
CA SER A 154 2.65 -5.06 -6.59
C SER A 154 2.08 -6.47 -6.39
N ALA A 155 2.15 -7.31 -7.43
CA ALA A 155 1.73 -8.70 -7.34
C ALA A 155 2.68 -9.52 -6.46
N GLU A 156 3.95 -9.15 -6.45
CA GLU A 156 5.03 -9.76 -5.68
C GLU A 156 4.78 -9.59 -4.19
N ASN A 157 4.61 -8.34 -3.75
CA ASN A 157 4.41 -8.02 -2.34
C ASN A 157 3.10 -8.62 -1.82
N LEU A 158 2.03 -8.54 -2.61
CA LEU A 158 0.75 -9.13 -2.23
C LEU A 158 0.83 -10.66 -2.16
N ALA A 159 1.56 -11.29 -3.07
CA ALA A 159 1.74 -12.74 -3.05
C ALA A 159 2.51 -13.19 -1.81
N GLU A 160 3.53 -12.44 -1.40
CA GLU A 160 4.28 -12.70 -0.18
C GLU A 160 3.39 -12.59 1.06
N MET A 161 2.66 -11.48 1.21
CA MET A 161 1.74 -11.28 2.34
C MET A 161 0.68 -12.39 2.43
N MET A 162 0.14 -12.81 1.28
CA MET A 162 -0.84 -13.90 1.20
C MET A 162 -0.21 -15.30 1.25
N GLY A 163 1.11 -15.39 1.18
CA GLY A 163 1.88 -16.61 1.08
C GLY A 163 1.42 -17.52 -0.08
N THR A 164 1.27 -16.91 -1.25
CA THR A 164 0.98 -17.52 -2.54
C THR A 164 2.05 -17.10 -3.56
N THR A 165 1.82 -17.31 -4.86
CA THR A 165 2.78 -16.92 -5.92
C THR A 165 2.34 -15.64 -6.65
N PRO A 166 3.29 -14.81 -7.13
CA PRO A 166 2.96 -13.61 -7.92
C PRO A 166 2.14 -13.93 -9.17
N GLY A 167 2.39 -15.10 -9.79
CA GLY A 167 1.60 -15.59 -10.92
C GLY A 167 0.12 -15.80 -10.59
N ARG A 168 -0.20 -16.25 -9.37
CA ARG A 168 -1.58 -16.40 -8.90
C ARG A 168 -2.25 -15.05 -8.68
N ILE A 169 -1.56 -14.10 -8.04
CA ILE A 169 -2.07 -12.73 -7.86
C ILE A 169 -2.29 -12.05 -9.21
N ASN A 170 -1.36 -12.16 -10.15
CA ASN A 170 -1.51 -11.64 -11.51
C ASN A 170 -2.72 -12.26 -12.23
N ALA A 171 -2.98 -13.55 -12.02
CA ALA A 171 -4.17 -14.20 -12.55
C ALA A 171 -5.47 -13.64 -11.92
N MET A 172 -5.51 -13.42 -10.61
CA MET A 172 -6.65 -12.77 -9.94
C MET A 172 -6.89 -11.37 -10.48
N ASN A 173 -5.83 -10.57 -10.59
CA ASN A 173 -5.91 -9.20 -11.10
C ASN A 173 -6.41 -9.17 -12.54
N THR A 174 -5.85 -10.02 -13.41
CA THR A 174 -6.26 -10.13 -14.82
C THR A 174 -7.74 -10.53 -14.93
N ARG A 175 -8.19 -11.53 -14.16
CA ARG A 175 -9.58 -12.00 -14.16
C ARG A 175 -10.56 -10.99 -13.58
N GLY A 176 -10.10 -10.11 -12.69
CA GLY A 176 -10.82 -8.93 -12.21
C GLY A 176 -10.81 -7.73 -13.19
N GLY A 177 -10.21 -7.86 -14.37
CA GLY A 177 -10.10 -6.77 -15.34
C GLY A 177 -9.02 -5.73 -14.97
N ALA A 178 -7.91 -6.17 -14.37
CA ALA A 178 -6.82 -5.34 -13.87
C ALA A 178 -7.23 -4.33 -12.77
N ARG A 179 -8.31 -4.63 -12.04
CA ARG A 179 -8.86 -3.77 -10.99
C ARG A 179 -8.38 -4.11 -9.58
N LEU A 180 -7.93 -5.34 -9.32
CA LEU A 180 -7.61 -5.81 -7.98
C LEU A 180 -6.50 -4.98 -7.34
N LEU A 181 -5.31 -4.98 -7.93
CA LEU A 181 -4.14 -4.28 -7.38
C LEU A 181 -4.41 -2.77 -7.30
N ARG A 182 -4.98 -2.21 -8.37
CA ARG A 182 -5.35 -0.79 -8.40
C ARG A 182 -6.31 -0.42 -7.28
N SER A 183 -7.37 -1.20 -7.06
CA SER A 183 -8.34 -0.88 -6.01
C SER A 183 -7.71 -0.92 -4.62
N ILE A 184 -6.76 -1.84 -4.37
CA ILE A 184 -6.01 -1.89 -3.13
C ILE A 184 -5.19 -0.61 -2.94
N SER A 185 -4.48 -0.15 -3.97
CA SER A 185 -3.77 1.13 -3.92
C SER A 185 -4.72 2.33 -3.70
N ASP A 186 -5.83 2.37 -4.41
CA ASP A 186 -6.77 3.50 -4.38
C ASP A 186 -7.56 3.59 -3.06
N SER A 187 -7.69 2.48 -2.31
CA SER A 187 -8.56 2.36 -1.13
C SER A 187 -8.31 3.45 -0.09
N PHE A 188 -7.08 3.58 0.38
CA PHE A 188 -6.81 4.53 1.46
C PHE A 188 -6.74 5.96 0.93
N SER A 189 -6.23 6.18 -0.28
CA SER A 189 -6.26 7.49 -0.93
C SER A 189 -7.70 8.02 -1.05
N ALA A 190 -8.65 7.16 -1.44
CA ALA A 190 -10.06 7.50 -1.45
C ALA A 190 -10.62 7.76 -0.04
N THR A 191 -10.11 7.06 0.98
CA THR A 191 -10.48 7.29 2.38
C THR A 191 -10.00 8.66 2.87
N VAL A 192 -8.75 9.03 2.59
CA VAL A 192 -8.21 10.35 2.93
C VAL A 192 -8.93 11.45 2.16
N TRP A 193 -9.24 11.21 0.89
CA TRP A 193 -10.05 12.13 0.10
C TRP A 193 -11.44 12.34 0.72
N ASP A 194 -12.12 11.27 1.17
CA ASP A 194 -13.42 11.40 1.88
C ASP A 194 -13.28 12.24 3.15
N ILE A 195 -12.23 12.02 3.95
CA ILE A 195 -11.95 12.82 5.17
C ILE A 195 -11.81 14.30 4.80
N VAL A 196 -10.96 14.62 3.82
CA VAL A 196 -10.69 16.00 3.42
C VAL A 196 -11.91 16.65 2.77
N ALA A 197 -12.57 15.96 1.85
CA ALA A 197 -13.71 16.49 1.09
C ALA A 197 -14.94 16.76 1.96
N ASN A 198 -15.05 16.09 3.11
CA ASN A 198 -16.11 16.30 4.09
C ASN A 198 -15.68 17.17 5.28
N ASP A 199 -14.60 17.95 5.14
CA ASP A 199 -14.07 18.87 6.16
C ASP A 199 -13.80 18.20 7.52
N ARG A 200 -13.42 16.91 7.51
CA ARG A 200 -13.05 16.17 8.72
C ARG A 200 -11.58 16.45 9.06
N PRO A 201 -11.18 16.37 10.34
CA PRO A 201 -9.79 16.60 10.73
C PRO A 201 -8.83 15.63 10.03
N PHE A 202 -7.75 16.14 9.43
CA PHE A 202 -6.77 15.27 8.75
C PHE A 202 -6.11 14.27 9.71
N THR A 203 -6.03 14.57 11.02
CA THR A 203 -5.57 13.63 12.07
C THR A 203 -6.38 12.34 12.11
N GLU A 204 -7.58 12.33 11.54
CA GLU A 204 -8.45 11.16 11.51
C GLU A 204 -7.87 10.01 10.67
N ILE A 205 -6.94 10.27 9.73
CA ILE A 205 -6.23 9.20 8.99
C ILE A 205 -5.54 8.19 9.92
N LEU A 206 -5.23 8.59 11.15
CA LEU A 206 -4.56 7.74 12.15
C LEU A 206 -5.52 7.00 13.07
N THR A 207 -6.81 7.35 13.05
CA THR A 207 -7.81 6.85 14.01
C THR A 207 -9.10 6.36 13.37
N THR A 208 -9.27 6.57 12.06
CA THR A 208 -10.46 6.11 11.34
C THR A 208 -10.57 4.59 11.39
N ARG A 209 -11.81 4.13 11.52
CA ARG A 209 -12.21 2.73 11.33
C ARG A 209 -13.02 2.56 10.06
N THR A 210 -13.36 3.64 9.38
CA THR A 210 -14.11 3.63 8.14
C THR A 210 -13.16 3.84 6.98
N PHE A 211 -13.15 2.87 6.07
CA PHE A 211 -12.29 2.84 4.90
C PHE A 211 -13.14 2.77 3.64
N MET A 212 -12.64 3.35 2.55
CA MET A 212 -13.22 3.15 1.23
C MET A 212 -12.79 1.78 0.71
N LEU A 213 -13.71 0.82 0.76
CA LEU A 213 -13.50 -0.58 0.36
C LEU A 213 -14.52 -1.00 -0.70
N ASN A 214 -14.12 -1.93 -1.55
CA ASN A 214 -15.01 -2.66 -2.44
C ASN A 214 -15.19 -4.11 -1.95
N VAL A 215 -16.10 -4.87 -2.57
CA VAL A 215 -16.44 -6.23 -2.11
C VAL A 215 -15.24 -7.19 -2.23
N PRO A 216 -14.47 -7.22 -3.33
CA PRO A 216 -13.25 -8.03 -3.41
C PRO A 216 -12.24 -7.76 -2.29
N GLN A 217 -12.09 -6.51 -1.84
CA GLN A 217 -11.23 -6.15 -0.72
C GLN A 217 -11.77 -6.65 0.62
N MET A 218 -13.08 -6.55 0.83
CA MET A 218 -13.73 -7.12 2.03
C MET A 218 -13.53 -8.64 2.10
N VAL A 219 -13.64 -9.34 0.97
CA VAL A 219 -13.33 -10.77 0.86
C VAL A 219 -11.88 -11.04 1.22
N MET A 220 -10.92 -10.26 0.70
CA MET A 220 -9.50 -10.44 0.97
C MET A 220 -9.14 -10.19 2.44
N LEU A 221 -9.63 -9.10 3.04
CA LEU A 221 -9.45 -8.82 4.47
C LEU A 221 -10.01 -9.95 5.34
N SER A 222 -11.22 -10.40 5.02
CA SER A 222 -11.88 -11.50 5.75
C SER A 222 -11.14 -12.83 5.57
N TYR A 223 -10.51 -13.07 4.41
CA TYR A 223 -9.71 -14.26 4.17
C TYR A 223 -8.42 -14.23 5.00
N ILE A 224 -7.72 -13.10 5.03
CA ILE A 224 -6.52 -12.92 5.87
C ILE A 224 -6.85 -13.13 7.35
N ASP A 225 -8.01 -12.63 7.79
CA ASP A 225 -8.52 -12.85 9.15
C ASP A 225 -8.95 -14.30 9.42
N ALA A 226 -9.50 -14.98 8.41
CA ALA A 226 -9.91 -16.37 8.46
C ALA A 226 -8.76 -17.37 8.45
N ASP A 227 -7.66 -17.05 7.77
CA ASP A 227 -6.50 -17.91 7.61
C ASP A 227 -5.19 -17.16 7.93
N PRO A 228 -5.03 -16.69 9.18
CA PRO A 228 -3.90 -15.86 9.53
C PRO A 228 -2.58 -16.64 9.45
N ARG A 229 -1.50 -15.90 9.18
CA ARG A 229 -0.12 -16.39 9.22
C ARG A 229 0.69 -15.56 10.20
N GLY A 230 1.57 -16.25 10.93
CA GLY A 230 2.53 -15.65 11.83
C GLY A 230 3.79 -15.19 11.11
N ASP A 231 4.65 -14.54 11.87
CA ASP A 231 5.82 -13.85 11.33
C ASP A 231 6.94 -14.82 10.94
N ASP A 232 6.94 -16.02 11.51
CA ASP A 232 7.84 -17.10 11.08
C ASP A 232 7.35 -17.81 9.81
N GLY A 233 6.34 -17.24 9.13
CA GLY A 233 5.69 -17.82 7.96
C GLY A 233 4.81 -19.02 8.30
N LYS A 234 4.63 -19.35 9.58
CA LYS A 234 3.80 -20.48 10.00
C LYS A 234 2.32 -20.10 10.07
N ASP A 235 1.51 -21.10 9.83
CA ASP A 235 0.07 -21.04 9.91
C ASP A 235 -0.41 -20.84 11.36
N LEU A 236 -1.24 -19.81 11.59
CA LEU A 236 -1.97 -19.61 12.85
C LEU A 236 -3.35 -20.27 12.78
N PRO A 237 -4.02 -20.58 13.91
CA PRO A 237 -5.32 -21.25 13.88
C PRO A 237 -6.36 -20.51 13.04
N SER A 238 -6.97 -21.22 12.07
CA SER A 238 -8.08 -20.68 11.28
C SER A 238 -9.41 -20.80 12.04
N TRP A 239 -10.12 -19.69 12.20
CA TRP A 239 -11.45 -19.71 12.82
C TRP A 239 -12.49 -20.39 11.91
N VAL A 240 -12.36 -20.27 10.59
CA VAL A 240 -13.26 -20.94 9.63
C VAL A 240 -13.14 -22.45 9.76
N LEU A 241 -11.93 -23.01 9.86
CA LEU A 241 -11.77 -24.47 10.04
C LEU A 241 -12.26 -24.96 11.40
N GLN A 242 -12.25 -24.11 12.43
CA GLN A 242 -12.82 -24.43 13.74
C GLN A 242 -14.36 -24.40 13.69
N ARG A 243 -14.93 -23.42 12.99
CA ARG A 243 -16.38 -23.20 12.90
C ARG A 243 -17.08 -24.17 11.96
N TYR A 244 -16.42 -24.56 10.88
CA TYR A 244 -16.94 -25.41 9.81
C TYR A 244 -16.14 -26.71 9.74
N ALA A 245 -16.47 -27.65 10.64
CA ALA A 245 -15.83 -28.96 10.68
C ALA A 245 -16.01 -29.68 9.33
N GLY A 246 -14.92 -30.16 8.75
CA GLY A 246 -14.94 -30.80 7.44
C GLY A 246 -15.08 -29.83 6.26
N PHE A 247 -14.67 -28.56 6.42
CA PHE A 247 -14.61 -27.59 5.33
C PHE A 247 -13.91 -28.19 4.11
N GLU A 248 -14.69 -28.36 3.04
CA GLU A 248 -14.31 -29.08 1.85
C GLU A 248 -14.71 -28.24 0.64
N VAL A 249 -13.78 -28.03 -0.29
CA VAL A 249 -14.00 -27.26 -1.53
C VAL A 249 -13.90 -28.18 -2.72
N GLY A 250 -14.79 -28.00 -3.69
CA GLY A 250 -14.76 -28.77 -4.92
C GLY A 250 -15.31 -28.00 -6.10
N VAL A 251 -14.77 -28.29 -7.27
CA VAL A 251 -15.30 -27.79 -8.55
C VAL A 251 -16.15 -28.88 -9.19
N ARG A 252 -17.28 -28.51 -9.79
CA ARG A 252 -18.26 -29.41 -10.38
C ARG A 252 -18.72 -28.93 -11.75
N TRP A 253 -19.05 -29.91 -12.59
CA TRP A 253 -19.74 -29.72 -13.86
C TRP A 253 -20.73 -30.87 -14.05
N THR A 254 -22.00 -30.64 -13.73
CA THR A 254 -23.10 -31.62 -13.62
C THR A 254 -24.28 -31.32 -14.57
N GLY A 255 -24.04 -30.57 -15.65
CA GLY A 255 -25.06 -30.03 -16.55
C GLY A 255 -25.96 -28.89 -16.00
N ASN A 256 -26.11 -28.74 -14.68
CA ASN A 256 -26.92 -27.68 -14.06
C ASN A 256 -26.06 -26.70 -13.24
N VAL A 257 -26.17 -25.40 -13.52
CA VAL A 257 -25.48 -24.34 -12.78
C VAL A 257 -25.82 -24.41 -11.30
N ILE A 258 -24.80 -24.38 -10.44
CA ILE A 258 -24.98 -24.22 -8.99
C ILE A 258 -25.08 -22.71 -8.71
N PRO A 259 -26.22 -22.20 -8.19
CA PRO A 259 -26.34 -20.79 -7.85
C PRO A 259 -25.35 -20.39 -6.75
N GLN A 260 -24.75 -19.20 -6.83
CA GLN A 260 -23.81 -18.70 -5.81
C GLN A 260 -24.39 -18.72 -4.40
N GLY A 261 -25.68 -18.40 -4.23
CA GLY A 261 -26.37 -18.48 -2.94
C GLY A 261 -26.42 -19.89 -2.34
N GLN A 262 -26.24 -20.94 -3.14
CA GLN A 262 -26.08 -22.31 -2.65
C GLN A 262 -24.62 -22.66 -2.37
N THR A 263 -23.67 -22.10 -3.13
CA THR A 263 -22.23 -22.28 -2.91
C THR A 263 -21.77 -21.64 -1.60
N PHE A 264 -22.31 -20.48 -1.23
CA PHE A 264 -21.89 -19.73 -0.05
C PHE A 264 -22.75 -19.94 1.19
N ASN A 265 -23.80 -20.76 1.11
CA ASN A 265 -24.67 -21.07 2.24
C ASN A 265 -24.19 -22.35 2.97
N PRO A 266 -23.74 -22.28 4.23
CA PRO A 266 -23.30 -23.45 5.00
C PRO A 266 -24.36 -24.55 5.17
N ASP A 267 -25.65 -24.20 5.12
CA ASP A 267 -26.76 -25.14 5.24
C ASP A 267 -27.12 -25.83 3.91
N SER A 268 -26.46 -25.43 2.82
CA SER A 268 -26.68 -25.99 1.48
C SER A 268 -25.86 -27.26 1.27
N ALA A 269 -26.46 -28.27 0.62
CA ALA A 269 -25.72 -29.44 0.15
C ALA A 269 -24.63 -29.10 -0.90
N ASN A 270 -24.69 -27.90 -1.48
CA ASN A 270 -23.71 -27.37 -2.41
C ASN A 270 -22.73 -26.37 -1.76
N PHE A 271 -22.67 -26.29 -0.43
CA PHE A 271 -21.72 -25.42 0.26
C PHE A 271 -20.29 -25.69 -0.24
N MET A 272 -19.59 -24.63 -0.63
CA MET A 272 -18.23 -24.67 -1.19
C MET A 272 -18.09 -25.56 -2.44
N ARG A 273 -19.17 -25.76 -3.20
CA ARG A 273 -19.15 -26.39 -4.52
C ARG A 273 -19.26 -25.33 -5.60
N PHE A 274 -18.16 -25.12 -6.32
CA PHE A 274 -18.05 -24.13 -7.39
C PHE A 274 -18.40 -24.74 -8.74
N TRP A 275 -19.00 -23.92 -9.59
CA TRP A 275 -19.43 -24.30 -10.93
C TRP A 275 -18.44 -23.82 -12.01
N LEU A 276 -18.27 -24.61 -13.08
CA LEU A 276 -17.53 -24.20 -14.28
C LEU A 276 -18.48 -23.69 -15.36
N ASP A 277 -18.20 -22.48 -15.88
CA ASP A 277 -19.01 -21.87 -16.94
C ASP A 277 -18.83 -22.55 -18.30
N THR A 278 -17.69 -23.21 -18.49
CA THR A 278 -17.31 -23.82 -19.76
C THR A 278 -17.29 -25.33 -19.67
N THR A 279 -17.71 -26.00 -20.74
CA THR A 279 -17.60 -27.45 -20.87
C THR A 279 -16.14 -27.89 -20.68
N PRO A 280 -15.83 -28.72 -19.67
CA PRO A 280 -14.47 -29.20 -19.41
C PRO A 280 -14.05 -30.24 -20.46
N ASP A 281 -12.77 -30.22 -20.83
CA ASP A 281 -12.18 -31.31 -21.63
C ASP A 281 -12.05 -32.61 -20.81
N ALA A 282 -11.69 -33.72 -21.45
CA ALA A 282 -11.59 -35.03 -20.80
C ALA A 282 -10.55 -35.05 -19.65
N SER A 283 -9.48 -34.25 -19.75
CA SER A 283 -8.45 -34.17 -18.73
C SER A 283 -8.95 -33.42 -17.49
N CYS A 284 -9.69 -32.33 -17.68
CA CYS A 284 -10.35 -31.60 -16.61
C CYS A 284 -11.47 -32.45 -15.98
N GLN A 285 -12.30 -33.14 -16.77
CA GLN A 285 -13.36 -34.00 -16.24
C GLN A 285 -12.86 -35.07 -15.27
N THR A 286 -11.66 -35.60 -15.49
CA THR A 286 -11.05 -36.58 -14.58
C THR A 286 -10.66 -35.96 -13.23
N ALA A 287 -10.35 -34.67 -13.21
CA ALA A 287 -10.00 -33.93 -12.00
C ALA A 287 -11.24 -33.32 -11.31
N LEU A 288 -12.32 -33.09 -12.05
CA LEU A 288 -13.62 -32.69 -11.50
C LEU A 288 -14.21 -33.83 -10.66
N GLY A 289 -14.50 -33.55 -9.40
CA GLY A 289 -14.94 -34.58 -8.44
C GLY A 289 -14.03 -34.65 -7.22
N ASN A 290 -12.73 -34.43 -7.43
CA ASN A 290 -11.79 -34.24 -6.34
C ASN A 290 -12.20 -33.03 -5.52
N THR A 291 -11.96 -33.13 -4.23
CA THR A 291 -12.16 -32.04 -3.29
C THR A 291 -10.92 -31.85 -2.44
N THR A 292 -10.76 -30.61 -2.00
CA THR A 292 -9.69 -30.19 -1.12
C THR A 292 -10.29 -29.98 0.26
N THR A 293 -9.56 -30.33 1.31
CA THR A 293 -9.98 -30.15 2.71
C THR A 293 -8.95 -29.35 3.50
N GLY A 294 -9.34 -28.81 4.65
CA GLY A 294 -8.43 -28.10 5.55
C GLY A 294 -7.95 -26.77 4.97
N ARG A 295 -6.73 -26.33 5.30
CA ARG A 295 -6.21 -25.01 4.88
C ARG A 295 -6.11 -24.85 3.36
N ASN A 296 -5.74 -25.92 2.65
CA ASN A 296 -5.73 -25.89 1.18
C ASN A 296 -7.13 -25.61 0.60
N ALA A 297 -8.19 -26.04 1.28
CA ALA A 297 -9.56 -25.73 0.86
C ALA A 297 -9.88 -24.24 1.04
N LEU A 298 -9.40 -23.58 2.11
CA LEU A 298 -9.58 -22.14 2.27
C LEU A 298 -8.94 -21.37 1.12
N LEU A 299 -7.68 -21.70 0.80
CA LEU A 299 -6.97 -21.08 -0.32
C LEU A 299 -7.68 -21.37 -1.65
N ASP A 300 -8.11 -22.61 -1.90
CA ASP A 300 -8.83 -22.97 -3.12
C ASP A 300 -10.17 -22.22 -3.24
N ALA A 301 -10.94 -22.09 -2.14
CA ALA A 301 -12.17 -21.29 -2.13
C ALA A 301 -11.87 -19.82 -2.46
N PHE A 302 -10.88 -19.22 -1.79
CA PHE A 302 -10.48 -17.84 -2.04
C PHE A 302 -10.03 -17.64 -3.51
N GLU A 303 -9.18 -18.51 -4.04
CA GLU A 303 -8.72 -18.45 -5.43
C GLU A 303 -9.89 -18.57 -6.42
N LEU A 304 -10.81 -19.53 -6.17
CA LEU A 304 -12.00 -19.73 -7.01
C LEU A 304 -12.92 -18.50 -7.00
N MET A 305 -12.98 -17.73 -5.91
CA MET A 305 -13.71 -16.47 -5.86
C MET A 305 -13.16 -15.41 -6.82
N PHE A 306 -11.85 -15.40 -7.03
CA PHE A 306 -11.17 -14.59 -8.04
C PHE A 306 -11.04 -15.32 -9.39
N ARG A 307 -11.84 -16.37 -9.58
CA ARG A 307 -11.85 -17.25 -10.75
C ARG A 307 -10.50 -17.91 -11.01
N VAL A 308 -9.53 -17.90 -10.10
CA VAL A 308 -8.27 -18.61 -10.26
C VAL A 308 -8.49 -20.08 -9.93
N MET A 309 -8.13 -20.96 -10.87
CA MET A 309 -8.27 -22.39 -10.66
C MET A 309 -7.10 -22.92 -9.83
N PRO A 310 -7.34 -23.79 -8.84
CA PRO A 310 -6.28 -24.52 -8.16
C PRO A 310 -5.38 -25.23 -9.17
N GLY A 311 -4.06 -25.16 -9.00
CA GLY A 311 -3.08 -25.58 -10.02
C GLY A 311 -3.17 -27.03 -10.50
N LEU A 312 -3.88 -27.90 -9.77
CA LEU A 312 -4.19 -29.27 -10.18
C LEU A 312 -5.28 -29.36 -11.26
N LEU A 313 -6.06 -28.29 -11.44
CA LEU A 313 -7.20 -28.24 -12.35
C LEU A 313 -6.82 -27.42 -13.59
N LYS A 314 -6.42 -28.11 -14.67
CA LYS A 314 -6.33 -27.52 -16.03
C LYS A 314 -7.73 -27.34 -16.65
N CYS A 315 -8.62 -26.74 -15.87
CA CYS A 315 -10.02 -26.54 -16.22
C CYS A 315 -10.26 -25.12 -16.76
N GLY A 316 -11.41 -24.91 -17.38
CA GLY A 316 -11.86 -23.58 -17.79
C GLY A 316 -12.12 -22.66 -16.58
N THR A 317 -12.77 -21.52 -16.81
CA THR A 317 -12.99 -20.53 -15.75
C THR A 317 -14.16 -20.91 -14.85
N ALA A 318 -13.98 -20.77 -13.54
CA ALA A 318 -15.09 -20.77 -12.58
C ALA A 318 -16.06 -19.61 -12.86
N THR A 319 -17.29 -19.76 -12.38
CA THR A 319 -18.32 -18.73 -12.45
C THR A 319 -17.85 -17.41 -11.87
N GLU A 320 -18.17 -16.33 -12.58
CA GLU A 320 -17.90 -14.97 -12.11
C GLU A 320 -18.72 -14.66 -10.85
N ILE A 321 -18.01 -14.33 -9.77
CA ILE A 321 -18.59 -14.04 -8.46
C ILE A 321 -18.80 -12.54 -8.25
N PHE A 322 -17.86 -11.72 -8.72
CA PHE A 322 -17.92 -10.27 -8.61
C PHE A 322 -18.45 -9.63 -9.90
N SER A 323 -19.50 -8.83 -9.77
CA SER A 323 -20.05 -7.96 -10.80
C SER A 323 -19.27 -6.64 -10.89
N ASP A 324 -19.54 -5.83 -11.91
CA ASP A 324 -18.92 -4.48 -12.02
C ASP A 324 -19.25 -3.54 -10.85
N ALA A 325 -20.43 -3.71 -10.23
CA ALA A 325 -20.81 -2.93 -9.05
C ALA A 325 -19.98 -3.30 -7.82
N ASP A 326 -19.52 -4.55 -7.72
CA ASP A 326 -18.74 -5.04 -6.59
C ASP A 326 -17.35 -4.40 -6.50
N TRP A 327 -16.87 -3.78 -7.59
CA TRP A 327 -15.57 -3.09 -7.67
C TRP A 327 -15.61 -1.62 -7.22
N GLN A 328 -16.79 -1.07 -6.96
CA GLN A 328 -16.93 0.32 -6.53
C GLN A 328 -16.51 0.48 -5.06
N LEU A 329 -15.58 1.40 -4.81
CA LEU A 329 -15.19 1.76 -3.45
C LEU A 329 -16.34 2.49 -2.75
N ARG A 330 -16.59 2.12 -1.50
CA ARG A 330 -17.62 2.73 -0.65
C ARG A 330 -17.16 2.72 0.81
N PRO A 331 -17.70 3.60 1.67
CA PRO A 331 -17.34 3.59 3.08
C PRO A 331 -17.80 2.26 3.72
N VAL A 332 -16.87 1.61 4.41
CA VAL A 332 -17.08 0.40 5.19
C VAL A 332 -16.35 0.55 6.52
N THR A 333 -17.06 0.36 7.62
CA THR A 333 -16.48 0.40 8.96
C THR A 333 -15.91 -0.97 9.32
N LEU A 334 -14.62 -1.03 9.63
CA LEU A 334 -13.96 -2.21 10.16
C LEU A 334 -14.04 -2.21 11.68
N ARG A 335 -14.54 -3.29 12.27
CA ARG A 335 -14.53 -3.45 13.72
C ARG A 335 -14.10 -4.85 14.15
N VAL A 336 -13.67 -4.93 15.39
CA VAL A 336 -13.37 -6.19 16.06
C VAL A 336 -14.69 -6.90 16.41
N ALA A 337 -14.72 -8.22 16.23
CA ALA A 337 -15.81 -9.07 16.68
C ALA A 337 -16.00 -8.96 18.20
N ASP A 338 -17.24 -8.82 18.64
CA ASP A 338 -17.57 -8.88 20.06
C ASP A 338 -17.36 -10.28 20.63
N ALA A 339 -17.30 -10.40 21.96
CA ALA A 339 -17.14 -11.69 22.61
C ALA A 339 -18.31 -12.64 22.25
N GLY A 340 -17.98 -13.74 21.56
CA GLY A 340 -18.96 -14.74 21.11
C GLY A 340 -19.62 -14.44 19.78
N GLU A 341 -19.21 -13.37 19.09
CA GLU A 341 -19.60 -13.07 17.71
C GLU A 341 -18.65 -13.76 16.72
N ASP A 342 -19.21 -14.39 15.69
CA ASP A 342 -18.43 -14.91 14.56
C ASP A 342 -18.04 -13.71 13.65
N PRO A 343 -16.77 -13.59 13.21
CA PRO A 343 -16.40 -12.58 12.22
C PRO A 343 -17.08 -12.83 10.87
N THR A 344 -16.99 -11.84 10.00
CA THR A 344 -17.52 -11.96 8.63
C THR A 344 -16.74 -13.03 7.87
N ALA A 345 -17.43 -14.09 7.44
CA ALA A 345 -16.82 -15.12 6.62
C ALA A 345 -16.42 -14.55 5.26
N PHE A 346 -15.21 -14.86 4.78
CA PHE A 346 -14.72 -14.34 3.49
C PHE A 346 -15.60 -14.72 2.29
N PHE A 347 -16.38 -15.78 2.42
CA PHE A 347 -17.33 -16.24 1.40
C PHE A 347 -18.75 -15.65 1.53
N ASP A 348 -19.03 -14.78 2.51
CA ASP A 348 -20.32 -14.08 2.64
C ASP A 348 -20.41 -12.88 1.68
N VAL A 349 -20.20 -13.13 0.39
CA VAL A 349 -20.29 -12.11 -0.68
C VAL A 349 -21.68 -11.44 -0.70
N PRO A 350 -22.81 -12.16 -0.55
CA PRO A 350 -24.11 -11.51 -0.50
C PRO A 350 -24.25 -10.51 0.65
N GLY A 351 -23.79 -10.86 1.85
CA GLY A 351 -23.77 -9.93 2.99
C GLY A 351 -22.90 -8.70 2.71
N MET A 352 -21.67 -8.91 2.23
CA MET A 352 -20.70 -7.86 1.92
C MET A 352 -21.19 -6.87 0.84
N ARG A 353 -22.14 -7.22 -0.02
CA ARG A 353 -22.71 -6.28 -1.01
C ARG A 353 -23.56 -5.19 -0.37
N THR A 354 -24.13 -5.46 0.80
CA THR A 354 -25.10 -4.58 1.47
C THR A 354 -24.61 -4.03 2.80
N ALA A 355 -23.59 -4.64 3.39
CA ALA A 355 -23.06 -4.25 4.70
C ALA A 355 -22.22 -2.97 4.63
N ASP A 356 -22.47 -2.00 5.48
CA ASP A 356 -21.62 -0.84 5.74
C ASP A 356 -20.55 -1.11 6.82
N GLU A 357 -20.50 -2.35 7.31
CA GLU A 357 -19.59 -2.83 8.33
C GLU A 357 -18.95 -4.16 7.90
N LEU A 358 -17.69 -4.36 8.28
CA LEU A 358 -16.99 -5.63 8.20
C LEU A 358 -16.40 -6.00 9.56
N VAL A 359 -16.75 -7.19 10.04
CA VAL A 359 -16.37 -7.68 11.35
C VAL A 359 -15.19 -8.64 11.21
N LEU A 360 -14.09 -8.35 11.90
CA LEU A 360 -12.83 -9.10 11.86
C LEU A 360 -12.36 -9.43 13.28
N HIS A 361 -11.45 -10.39 13.47
CA HIS A 361 -10.72 -10.50 14.74
C HIS A 361 -9.63 -9.43 14.85
N SER A 362 -9.02 -9.10 13.71
CA SER A 362 -7.96 -8.10 13.65
C SER A 362 -8.51 -6.69 13.85
N ASP A 363 -7.92 -5.94 14.78
CA ASP A 363 -8.21 -4.53 14.95
C ASP A 363 -7.57 -3.70 13.84
N ARG A 364 -8.38 -3.02 13.04
CA ARG A 364 -7.95 -2.21 11.90
C ARG A 364 -8.30 -0.74 12.17
N VAL A 365 -7.28 0.05 12.47
CA VAL A 365 -7.39 1.47 12.79
C VAL A 365 -6.37 2.26 11.99
N GLY A 366 -6.86 3.25 11.27
CA GLY A 366 -6.05 4.22 10.53
C GLY A 366 -5.16 3.61 9.46
N TYR A 367 -4.30 4.48 8.95
CA TYR A 367 -3.38 4.25 7.84
C TYR A 367 -2.54 2.96 7.97
N PHE A 368 -1.93 2.74 9.13
CA PHE A 368 -0.97 1.65 9.36
C PHE A 368 -1.59 0.24 9.35
N THR A 369 -2.90 0.12 9.20
CA THR A 369 -3.60 -1.18 9.16
C THR A 369 -4.27 -1.47 7.82
N THR A 370 -4.08 -0.59 6.83
CA THR A 370 -4.62 -0.74 5.47
C THR A 370 -3.97 -1.92 4.74
N LEU A 371 -4.68 -2.51 3.76
CA LEU A 371 -4.10 -3.55 2.90
C LEU A 371 -2.89 -3.02 2.13
N GLY A 372 -2.99 -1.83 1.53
CA GLY A 372 -1.90 -1.22 0.76
C GLY A 372 -0.63 -1.06 1.60
N PHE A 373 -0.78 -0.53 2.82
CA PHE A 373 0.35 -0.43 3.75
C PHE A 373 0.92 -1.80 4.15
N SER A 374 0.04 -2.73 4.55
CA SER A 374 0.46 -4.05 5.05
C SER A 374 1.21 -4.87 4.00
N VAL A 375 0.82 -4.73 2.73
CA VAL A 375 1.49 -5.41 1.62
C VAL A 375 2.92 -4.89 1.42
N ASN A 376 3.11 -3.57 1.53
CA ASN A 376 4.43 -2.95 1.33
C ASN A 376 5.32 -2.99 2.56
N TRP A 377 4.74 -3.21 3.74
CA TRP A 377 5.46 -3.31 5.01
C TRP A 377 6.56 -4.39 4.99
N LEU A 378 6.30 -5.52 4.34
CA LEU A 378 7.23 -6.67 4.30
C LEU A 378 8.40 -6.50 3.37
N THR A 379 8.13 -6.01 2.16
CA THR A 379 9.09 -6.04 1.05
C THR A 379 9.99 -4.81 1.00
N ASN A 380 9.83 -3.91 1.96
CA ASN A 380 10.63 -2.71 2.05
C ASN A 380 11.85 -2.97 2.94
N ASP A 381 12.79 -3.76 2.41
CA ASP A 381 14.12 -3.98 3.01
C ASP A 381 14.95 -2.68 3.12
N SER A 382 14.46 -1.58 2.55
CA SER A 382 15.09 -0.26 2.52
C SER A 382 14.62 0.65 3.67
N ASN A 383 15.48 1.58 4.09
CA ASN A 383 15.16 2.66 5.06
C ASN A 383 13.93 3.51 4.65
N GLN A 384 13.49 3.42 3.38
CA GLN A 384 12.31 4.13 2.86
C GLN A 384 11.03 3.86 3.64
N HIS A 385 10.87 2.66 4.21
CA HIS A 385 9.67 2.37 4.98
C HIS A 385 9.53 3.32 6.17
N ARG A 386 10.62 3.44 6.93
CA ARG A 386 10.66 4.22 8.17
C ARG A 386 10.49 5.69 7.87
N VAL A 387 11.12 6.16 6.79
CA VAL A 387 10.96 7.53 6.30
C VAL A 387 9.50 7.83 6.02
N ASN A 388 8.79 7.06 5.19
CA ASN A 388 7.40 7.47 4.87
C ASN A 388 6.41 7.18 5.99
N ALA A 389 6.65 6.18 6.85
CA ALA A 389 5.86 6.02 8.06
C ALA A 389 6.01 7.23 9.00
N ASN A 390 7.24 7.74 9.15
CA ASN A 390 7.49 8.98 9.90
C ASN A 390 6.88 10.20 9.20
N GLN A 391 6.98 10.32 7.88
CA GLN A 391 6.34 11.39 7.12
C GLN A 391 4.80 11.36 7.29
N ALA A 392 4.17 10.17 7.26
CA ALA A 392 2.74 10.05 7.51
C ALA A 392 2.34 10.54 8.92
N LEU A 393 3.20 10.36 9.92
CA LEU A 393 3.00 10.90 11.27
C LEU A 393 3.22 12.41 11.33
N ILE A 394 4.22 12.93 10.63
CA ILE A 394 4.45 14.38 10.53
C ILE A 394 3.25 15.04 9.86
N VAL A 395 2.73 14.49 8.76
CA VAL A 395 1.55 15.04 8.09
C VAL A 395 0.30 14.86 8.96
N GLY A 396 0.14 13.70 9.61
CA GLY A 396 -1.04 13.38 10.42
C GLY A 396 -1.12 14.10 11.76
N LEU A 397 0.00 14.28 12.47
CA LEU A 397 0.08 14.81 13.84
C LEU A 397 0.86 16.13 13.95
N GLY A 398 1.58 16.54 12.90
CA GLY A 398 2.56 17.61 12.98
C GLY A 398 3.77 17.24 13.84
N ARG A 399 4.04 15.94 14.04
CA ARG A 399 5.08 15.43 14.94
C ARG A 399 5.80 14.22 14.33
N THR A 400 7.10 14.14 14.60
CA THR A 400 7.94 12.95 14.36
C THR A 400 7.96 12.05 15.60
N PHE A 401 8.42 10.82 15.45
CA PHE A 401 8.84 10.00 16.61
C PHE A 401 9.98 10.70 17.36
N ASP A 402 9.85 10.77 18.69
CA ASP A 402 10.89 11.26 19.59
C ASP A 402 11.44 10.06 20.37
N PRO A 403 12.70 9.64 20.11
CA PRO A 403 13.28 8.46 20.75
C PRO A 403 13.44 8.62 22.27
N GLU A 404 13.40 9.84 22.82
CA GLU A 404 13.56 10.07 24.26
C GLU A 404 12.30 9.72 25.08
N ASN A 405 11.15 9.54 24.41
CA ASN A 405 9.84 9.35 25.06
C ASN A 405 9.16 8.01 24.74
N VAL A 406 9.79 7.13 23.96
CA VAL A 406 9.23 5.81 23.61
C VAL A 406 9.98 4.72 24.36
N PHE A 407 9.32 4.12 25.36
CA PHE A 407 9.81 2.91 26.02
C PHE A 407 9.56 1.72 25.07
N VAL A 408 10.49 1.46 24.15
CA VAL A 408 10.55 0.18 23.43
C VAL A 408 11.19 -0.82 24.40
N PRO A 409 10.51 -1.91 24.80
CA PRO A 409 11.12 -2.93 25.65
C PRO A 409 12.43 -3.42 25.03
N ALA A 410 13.45 -3.55 25.87
CA ALA A 410 14.83 -3.83 25.50
C ALA A 410 15.06 -5.32 25.17
N ASP A 411 14.39 -5.83 24.14
CA ASP A 411 14.66 -7.14 23.55
C ASP A 411 15.17 -7.05 22.09
N GLY A 412 15.66 -5.86 21.68
CA GLY A 412 16.42 -5.72 20.42
C GLY A 412 16.49 -4.32 19.81
N ALA A 413 15.94 -3.29 20.47
CA ALA A 413 15.99 -1.91 20.00
C ALA A 413 17.40 -1.31 20.18
N THR A 414 18.28 -1.58 19.24
CA THR A 414 19.49 -0.78 19.03
C THR A 414 19.53 -0.42 17.56
N VAL A 415 19.89 0.85 17.28
CA VAL A 415 20.49 1.22 16.00
C VAL A 415 21.50 0.14 15.65
N ASP A 416 21.41 -0.45 14.46
CA ASP A 416 22.37 -1.49 14.04
C ASP A 416 23.77 -0.89 14.08
N GLU A 417 24.52 -1.18 15.15
CA GLU A 417 25.81 -0.55 15.43
C GLU A 417 26.84 -0.87 14.33
N GLY A 418 26.64 -1.91 13.50
CA GLY A 418 27.50 -2.17 12.35
C GLY A 418 27.13 -1.37 11.09
N HIS A 419 25.93 -0.82 11.01
CA HIS A 419 25.38 -0.11 9.84
C HIS A 419 25.21 1.40 10.07
N ALA A 420 25.03 1.82 11.32
CA ALA A 420 24.81 3.20 11.70
C ALA A 420 25.56 3.51 13.02
N GLU A 421 26.89 3.55 12.97
CA GLU A 421 27.72 3.94 14.11
C GLU A 421 27.52 5.42 14.48
N PRO A 422 27.57 5.79 15.77
CA PRO A 422 27.57 7.19 16.19
C PRO A 422 28.62 8.03 15.45
N GLY A 423 28.19 9.12 14.81
CA GLY A 423 29.06 9.97 13.98
C GLY A 423 29.04 9.63 12.48
N SER A 424 28.39 8.53 12.08
CA SER A 424 28.10 8.26 10.66
C SER A 424 26.94 9.12 10.15
N PRO A 425 26.90 9.43 8.84
CA PRO A 425 25.73 10.07 8.22
C PRO A 425 24.42 9.28 8.41
N CYS A 426 24.50 7.96 8.56
CA CYS A 426 23.36 7.08 8.77
C CYS A 426 22.77 7.20 10.19
N TYR A 427 23.59 7.52 11.20
CA TYR A 427 23.18 7.52 12.61
C TYR A 427 21.99 8.43 12.90
N SER A 428 21.97 9.63 12.31
CA SER A 428 20.92 10.63 12.54
C SER A 428 19.54 10.10 12.10
N CYS A 429 19.45 9.52 10.90
CA CYS A 429 18.21 8.90 10.42
C CYS A 429 17.83 7.67 11.25
N HIS A 430 18.77 6.77 11.53
CA HIS A 430 18.46 5.52 12.22
C HIS A 430 17.99 5.72 13.67
N LYS A 431 18.55 6.71 14.38
CA LYS A 431 18.13 7.04 15.75
C LYS A 431 16.64 7.38 15.85
N ASP A 432 16.10 8.08 14.87
CA ASP A 432 14.71 8.54 14.90
C ASP A 432 13.73 7.58 14.21
N LEU A 433 14.23 6.75 13.30
CA LEU A 433 13.42 5.91 12.42
C LEU A 433 13.33 4.44 12.86
N ASP A 434 14.34 3.91 13.54
CA ASP A 434 14.38 2.51 13.96
C ASP A 434 13.36 2.18 15.08
N PRO A 435 13.13 3.06 16.08
CA PRO A 435 12.09 2.83 17.08
C PRO A 435 10.69 2.69 16.48
N LEU A 436 10.37 3.40 15.38
CA LEU A 436 9.09 3.27 14.69
C LEU A 436 8.96 1.91 13.99
N ARG A 437 10.03 1.43 13.34
CA ARG A 437 10.06 0.06 12.77
C ARG A 437 9.77 -0.95 13.87
N ASP A 438 10.45 -0.83 15.00
CA ASP A 438 10.35 -1.81 16.09
C ASP A 438 8.97 -1.77 16.74
N PHE A 439 8.39 -0.57 16.94
CA PHE A 439 7.01 -0.42 17.40
C PHE A 439 6.02 -1.12 16.46
N LEU A 440 6.12 -0.90 15.15
CA LEU A 440 5.23 -1.52 14.17
C LEU A 440 5.45 -3.04 14.09
N ARG A 441 6.70 -3.53 14.20
CA ARG A 441 7.00 -4.97 14.31
C ARG A 441 6.46 -5.59 15.59
N GLN A 442 6.42 -4.85 16.70
CA GLN A 442 5.84 -5.33 17.95
C GLN A 442 4.31 -5.29 17.93
N SER A 443 3.73 -4.35 17.18
CA SER A 443 2.27 -4.13 17.13
C SER A 443 1.57 -5.01 16.10
N TYR A 444 2.21 -5.29 14.97
CA TYR A 444 1.60 -6.00 13.84
C TYR A 444 2.43 -7.20 13.40
N THR A 445 1.72 -8.25 13.00
CA THR A 445 2.27 -9.40 12.29
C THR A 445 2.64 -9.00 10.87
N TYR A 446 3.40 -9.86 10.21
CA TYR A 446 3.76 -9.76 8.80
C TYR A 446 2.55 -9.75 7.86
N ALA A 447 1.44 -10.38 8.27
CA ALA A 447 0.18 -10.30 7.53
C ALA A 447 -0.68 -9.06 7.91
N GLY A 448 -0.09 -8.07 8.59
CA GLY A 448 -0.76 -6.83 9.01
C GLY A 448 -1.86 -7.03 10.05
N SER A 449 -1.88 -8.17 10.77
CA SER A 449 -2.82 -8.40 11.86
C SER A 449 -2.18 -7.97 13.18
N PRO A 450 -2.92 -7.50 14.20
CA PRO A 450 -2.31 -7.20 15.50
C PRO A 450 -1.62 -8.44 16.09
N ARG A 451 -0.45 -8.25 16.73
CA ARG A 451 0.16 -9.31 17.53
C ARG A 451 -0.64 -9.51 18.83
N PRO A 452 -0.91 -10.76 19.25
CA PRO A 452 -1.65 -11.07 20.48
C PRO A 452 -0.87 -10.75 21.75
#